data_AF-A3QBE9-F1
#
_entry.id   AF-A3QBE9-F1
#
_cell.length_a   1.000
_cell.length_b   1.000
_cell.length_c   1.000
_cell.angle_alpha   90.00
_cell.angle_beta   90.00
_cell.angle_gamma   90.00
#
_symmetry.space_group_name_H-M   'P 1'
#
loop_
_entity.id
_entity.type
_entity.pdbx_description
1 polymer ?
#
loop_
_entity_poly.entity_id
_entity_poly.type
_entity_poly.pdbx_seq_one_letter_code
_entity_poly.pdbx_strand_id
1 'polypeptide(L)'
;MTFIAIDPPTGKTHDADWFHLNRKKIGLCPVCDSEMELRAESSITTAVHFWHGMGATCPSIKKNRKKYEDLPPSAIDKQAGEMLRAEVREHIYTIYQACSSIVDGLKYAEFRDLIIKAGEKGVWDYKGFELNYVPYVLVTFHDIFYAKGSKLRDEKYYIVLEPSIRCLDDLWNKPQTIKQAVWKVSPEKGVIEALPIKPELDPVPGWFKDASRKLPI
;
A
#
# COMPACT_ATOMS: atom_id res chain seq x y z
N MET A 1 4.61 -8.61 13.10
CA MET A 1 5.13 -7.58 14.01
C MET A 1 4.94 -6.25 13.31
N THR A 2 4.53 -5.21 14.02
CA THR A 2 4.50 -3.83 13.54
C THR A 2 4.81 -2.90 14.70
N PHE A 3 5.37 -1.73 14.41
CA PHE A 3 5.77 -0.75 15.43
C PHE A 3 4.77 0.40 15.58
N ILE A 4 3.65 0.36 14.85
CA ILE A 4 2.58 1.35 14.90
C ILE A 4 1.22 0.68 15.10
N ALA A 5 0.31 1.37 15.77
CA ALA A 5 -1.08 0.95 15.91
C ALA A 5 -2.02 2.16 16.01
N ILE A 6 -3.28 1.96 15.69
CA ILE A 6 -4.34 2.93 15.92
C ILE A 6 -4.78 2.80 17.39
N ASP A 7 -4.80 3.92 18.12
CA ASP A 7 -5.33 4.00 19.47
C ASP A 7 -6.86 3.95 19.43
N PRO A 8 -7.54 2.88 19.92
CA PRO A 8 -8.97 2.69 19.72
C PRO A 8 -9.84 3.87 20.20
N PRO A 9 -9.59 4.52 21.35
CA PRO A 9 -10.38 5.66 21.82
C PRO A 9 -10.26 6.92 20.96
N THR A 10 -9.10 7.15 20.32
CA THR A 10 -8.85 8.41 19.60
C THR A 10 -8.85 8.24 18.08
N GLY A 11 -8.75 7.01 17.57
CA GLY A 11 -8.60 6.71 16.15
C GLY A 11 -7.27 7.18 15.55
N LYS A 12 -6.32 7.65 16.37
CA LYS A 12 -5.02 8.16 15.90
C LYS A 12 -3.97 7.06 15.88
N THR A 13 -3.12 7.09 14.86
CA THR A 13 -1.97 6.19 14.76
C THR A 13 -0.82 6.70 15.62
N HIS A 14 -0.27 5.83 16.46
CA HIS A 14 0.89 6.10 17.29
C HIS A 14 1.91 4.94 17.21
N ASP A 15 3.16 5.22 17.52
CA ASP A 15 4.20 4.19 17.64
C ASP A 15 4.08 3.40 18.96
N ALA A 16 4.78 2.26 19.01
CA ALA A 16 4.77 1.36 20.15
C ALA A 16 5.29 2.00 21.45
N ASP A 17 6.23 2.94 21.35
CA ASP A 17 6.78 3.66 22.49
C ASP A 17 5.73 4.58 23.13
N TRP A 18 4.94 5.29 22.32
CA TRP A 18 3.84 6.10 22.80
C TRP A 18 2.81 5.25 23.57
N PHE A 19 2.44 4.08 23.06
CA PHE A 19 1.53 3.17 23.77
C PHE A 19 2.12 2.70 25.10
N HIS A 20 3.41 2.35 25.12
CA HIS A 20 4.13 1.95 26.32
C HIS A 20 4.13 3.07 27.38
N LEU A 21 4.51 4.29 27.00
CA LEU A 21 4.53 5.47 27.87
C LEU A 21 3.15 5.82 28.43
N ASN A 22 2.09 5.61 27.63
CA ASN A 22 0.70 5.84 28.04
C ASN A 22 0.05 4.62 28.70
N ARG A 23 0.82 3.56 29.00
CA ARG A 23 0.36 2.31 29.63
C ARG A 23 -0.81 1.63 28.90
N LYS A 24 -0.86 1.80 27.58
CA LYS A 24 -1.85 1.16 26.70
C LYS A 24 -1.26 -0.13 26.15
N LYS A 25 -1.99 -1.23 26.32
CA LYS A 25 -1.53 -2.58 25.92
C LYS A 25 -2.14 -3.09 24.62
N ILE A 26 -3.19 -2.43 24.13
CA ILE A 26 -3.97 -2.85 22.97
C ILE A 26 -4.03 -1.68 21.99
N GLY A 27 -3.74 -1.96 20.72
CA GLY A 27 -3.96 -1.06 19.60
C GLY A 27 -4.55 -1.81 18.41
N LEU A 28 -5.21 -1.11 17.48
CA LEU A 28 -5.75 -1.73 16.27
C LEU A 28 -4.72 -1.70 15.15
N CYS A 29 -4.67 -2.76 14.35
CA CYS A 29 -3.81 -2.81 13.17
C CYS A 29 -4.27 -1.77 12.15
N PRO A 30 -3.39 -0.88 11.65
CA PRO A 30 -3.79 0.11 10.64
C PRO A 30 -4.15 -0.51 9.29
N VAL A 31 -3.83 -1.78 9.07
CA VAL A 31 -4.14 -2.54 7.85
C VAL A 31 -5.49 -3.22 8.01
N CYS A 32 -5.62 -4.16 8.95
CA CYS A 32 -6.79 -5.03 9.06
C CYS A 32 -7.75 -4.72 10.22
N ASP A 33 -7.52 -3.65 10.97
CA ASP A 33 -8.30 -3.20 12.13
C ASP A 33 -8.44 -4.21 13.29
N SER A 34 -7.79 -5.36 13.20
CA SER A 34 -7.77 -6.34 14.27
C SER A 34 -6.97 -5.83 15.46
N GLU A 35 -7.42 -6.18 16.66
CA GLU A 35 -6.68 -5.89 17.88
C GLU A 35 -5.30 -6.55 17.87
N MET A 36 -4.31 -5.81 18.37
CA MET A 36 -2.94 -6.25 18.55
C MET A 36 -2.49 -5.96 19.98
N GLU A 37 -1.71 -6.88 20.52
CA GLU A 37 -1.10 -6.75 21.84
C GLU A 37 0.27 -6.08 21.73
N LEU A 38 0.56 -5.15 22.64
CA LEU A 38 1.90 -4.63 22.86
C LEU A 38 2.75 -5.71 23.55
N ARG A 39 3.92 -6.01 22.97
CA ARG A 39 4.86 -7.01 23.47
C ARG A 39 6.25 -6.44 23.68
N ALA A 40 7.03 -7.18 24.46
CA ALA A 40 8.40 -6.87 24.87
C ALA A 40 8.53 -5.69 25.86
N GLU A 41 7.50 -5.40 26.66
CA GLU A 41 7.53 -4.36 27.72
C GLU A 41 8.67 -4.51 28.75
N SER A 42 9.36 -5.66 28.81
CA SER A 42 10.38 -5.97 29.82
C SER A 42 11.66 -6.62 29.24
N SER A 43 11.83 -6.63 27.92
CA SER A 43 13.01 -7.24 27.27
C SER A 43 14.06 -6.17 26.96
N ILE A 44 15.31 -6.40 27.39
CA ILE A 44 16.44 -5.51 27.08
C ILE A 44 16.88 -5.66 25.61
N THR A 45 16.56 -6.79 24.97
CA THR A 45 17.06 -7.14 23.63
C THR A 45 16.02 -7.00 22.52
N THR A 46 14.77 -6.70 22.86
CA THR A 46 13.67 -6.67 21.90
C THR A 46 12.95 -5.34 21.99
N ALA A 47 12.95 -4.59 20.89
CA ALA A 47 12.17 -3.35 20.79
C ALA A 47 10.68 -3.64 21.05
N VAL A 48 10.02 -2.72 21.74
CA VAL A 48 8.58 -2.78 22.01
C VAL A 48 7.84 -2.76 20.67
N HIS A 49 6.89 -3.68 20.49
CA HIS A 49 6.19 -3.86 19.21
C HIS A 49 4.81 -4.46 19.39
N PHE A 50 3.98 -4.35 18.34
CA PHE A 50 2.65 -4.96 18.29
C PHE A 50 2.65 -6.35 17.65
N TRP A 51 1.83 -7.23 18.20
CA TRP A 51 1.63 -8.60 17.76
C TRP A 51 0.15 -8.93 17.60
N HIS A 52 -0.22 -9.53 16.47
CA HIS A 52 -1.61 -9.85 16.11
C HIS A 52 -2.15 -11.15 16.74
N GLY A 53 -1.38 -11.86 17.57
CA GLY A 53 -1.78 -13.20 18.00
C GLY A 53 -1.30 -14.33 17.10
N MET A 54 -1.50 -15.56 17.56
CA MET A 54 -1.37 -16.76 16.72
C MET A 54 -2.60 -16.87 15.79
N GLY A 55 -2.38 -17.33 14.56
CA GLY A 55 -3.47 -17.56 13.59
C GLY A 55 -4.01 -16.32 12.88
N ALA A 56 -3.49 -15.12 13.17
CA ALA A 56 -3.86 -13.90 12.46
C ALA A 56 -3.68 -14.06 10.95
N THR A 57 -4.59 -13.48 10.16
CA THR A 57 -4.66 -13.57 8.69
C THR A 57 -4.31 -12.25 7.98
N CYS A 58 -3.82 -11.25 8.72
CA CYS A 58 -3.49 -9.93 8.19
C CYS A 58 -2.49 -10.01 7.02
N PRO A 59 -2.72 -9.33 5.89
CA PRO A 59 -1.85 -9.38 4.70
C PRO A 59 -0.50 -8.68 4.89
N SER A 60 -0.36 -7.86 5.95
CA SER A 60 0.95 -7.34 6.37
C SER A 60 1.86 -8.42 6.95
N ILE A 61 1.32 -9.60 7.26
CA ILE A 61 2.09 -10.77 7.66
C ILE A 61 2.44 -11.55 6.38
N LYS A 62 3.74 -11.65 6.09
CA LYS A 62 4.28 -12.23 4.84
C LYS A 62 3.61 -13.54 4.40
N LYS A 63 3.36 -14.47 5.32
CA LYS A 63 2.75 -15.79 5.00
C LYS A 63 1.26 -15.73 4.63
N ASN A 64 0.55 -14.70 5.05
CA ASN A 64 -0.88 -14.53 4.79
C ASN A 64 -1.16 -13.62 3.59
N ARG A 65 -0.11 -13.05 3.00
CA ARG A 65 -0.20 -12.23 1.82
C ARG A 65 -0.70 -13.10 0.66
N LYS A 66 -2.00 -13.01 0.37
CA LYS A 66 -2.49 -13.37 -0.97
C LYS A 66 -1.90 -12.35 -1.93
N LYS A 67 -1.24 -12.82 -2.98
CA LYS A 67 -0.78 -11.92 -4.02
C LYS A 67 -2.02 -11.37 -4.72
N TYR A 68 -2.12 -10.05 -4.82
CA TYR A 68 -3.31 -9.40 -5.40
C TYR A 68 -3.52 -9.76 -6.87
N GLU A 69 -2.47 -10.22 -7.54
CA GLU A 69 -2.52 -10.84 -8.87
C GLU A 69 -3.37 -12.12 -8.95
N ASP A 70 -3.79 -12.66 -7.81
CA ASP A 70 -4.64 -13.85 -7.70
C ASP A 70 -6.08 -13.50 -7.27
N LEU A 71 -6.40 -12.20 -7.12
CA LEU A 71 -7.77 -11.77 -6.86
C LEU A 71 -8.59 -11.75 -8.14
N PRO A 72 -9.69 -12.53 -8.21
CA PRO A 72 -10.55 -12.53 -9.37
C PRO A 72 -11.32 -11.20 -9.47
N PRO A 73 -11.69 -10.78 -10.69
CA PRO A 73 -12.67 -9.72 -10.88
C PRO A 73 -14.06 -10.23 -10.50
N SER A 74 -14.94 -9.35 -9.98
CA SER A 74 -16.36 -9.68 -9.87
C SER A 74 -17.06 -9.64 -11.23
N ALA A 75 -16.57 -8.79 -12.14
CA ALA A 75 -17.06 -8.69 -13.52
C ALA A 75 -15.96 -8.19 -14.47
N ILE A 76 -16.10 -8.56 -15.75
CA ILE A 76 -15.21 -8.15 -16.84
C ILE A 76 -15.96 -7.22 -17.81
N ASP A 77 -15.30 -6.17 -18.26
CA ASP A 77 -15.73 -5.25 -19.31
C ASP A 77 -14.57 -4.98 -20.28
N LYS A 78 -14.59 -5.68 -21.42
CA LYS A 78 -13.52 -5.58 -22.42
C LYS A 78 -13.51 -4.23 -23.14
N GLN A 79 -14.68 -3.62 -23.35
CA GLN A 79 -14.77 -2.35 -24.06
C GLN A 79 -14.18 -1.22 -23.20
N ALA A 80 -14.57 -1.18 -21.92
CA ALA A 80 -13.95 -0.25 -20.96
C ALA A 80 -12.45 -0.53 -20.82
N GLY A 81 -12.03 -1.80 -20.83
CA GLY A 81 -10.62 -2.16 -20.77
C GLY A 81 -9.81 -1.75 -22.00
N GLU A 82 -10.39 -1.76 -23.20
CA GLU A 82 -9.74 -1.22 -24.42
C GLU A 82 -9.51 0.29 -24.30
N MET A 83 -10.53 1.02 -23.80
CA MET A 83 -10.42 2.46 -23.53
C MET A 83 -9.35 2.76 -22.48
N LEU A 84 -9.35 2.04 -21.36
CA LEU A 84 -8.35 2.21 -20.30
C LEU A 84 -6.93 1.96 -20.81
N ARG A 85 -6.71 0.94 -21.64
CA ARG A 85 -5.39 0.69 -22.25
C ARG A 85 -4.95 1.86 -23.14
N ALA A 86 -5.87 2.52 -23.85
CA ALA A 86 -5.56 3.70 -24.64
C ALA A 86 -5.17 4.88 -23.73
N GLU A 87 -5.94 5.14 -22.67
CA GLU A 87 -5.64 6.18 -21.68
C GLU A 87 -4.29 5.94 -20.99
N VAL A 88 -3.98 4.69 -20.63
CA VAL A 88 -2.70 4.30 -20.02
C VAL A 88 -1.53 4.59 -20.96
N ARG A 89 -1.69 4.37 -22.28
CA ARG A 89 -0.65 4.70 -23.25
C ARG A 89 -0.42 6.21 -23.36
N GLU A 90 -1.51 6.98 -23.37
CA GLU A 90 -1.46 8.45 -23.41
C GLU A 90 -0.80 9.03 -22.14
N HIS A 91 -1.10 8.45 -20.98
CA HIS A 91 -0.65 8.93 -19.67
C HIS A 91 0.53 8.13 -19.09
N ILE A 92 1.24 7.34 -19.90
CA ILE A 92 2.22 6.35 -19.41
C ILE A 92 3.32 6.97 -18.55
N TYR A 93 3.76 8.18 -18.89
CA TYR A 93 4.76 8.92 -18.13
C TYR A 93 4.23 9.39 -16.78
N THR A 94 3.01 9.93 -16.75
CA THR A 94 2.30 10.37 -15.53
C THR A 94 2.07 9.19 -14.59
N ILE A 95 1.68 8.03 -15.12
CA ILE A 95 1.51 6.79 -14.35
C ILE A 95 2.86 6.34 -13.78
N TYR A 96 3.94 6.41 -14.56
CA TYR A 96 5.28 6.09 -14.08
C TYR A 96 5.72 7.01 -12.94
N GLN A 97 5.45 8.32 -13.04
CA GLN A 97 5.73 9.28 -11.96
C GLN A 97 4.93 8.97 -10.70
N ALA A 98 3.63 8.68 -10.84
CA ALA A 98 2.79 8.28 -9.72
C ALA A 98 3.31 6.99 -9.05
N CYS A 99 3.65 5.95 -9.84
CA CYS A 99 4.27 4.74 -9.31
C CYS A 99 5.60 5.04 -8.59
N SER A 100 6.42 5.95 -9.13
CA SER A 100 7.70 6.35 -8.54
C SER A 100 7.54 7.17 -7.25
N SER A 101 6.39 7.81 -7.05
CA SER A 101 6.04 8.50 -5.81
C SER A 101 5.59 7.54 -4.70
N ILE A 102 5.05 6.37 -5.07
CA ILE A 102 4.68 5.29 -4.15
C ILE A 102 5.92 4.44 -3.82
N VAL A 103 6.73 4.17 -4.84
CA VAL A 103 7.92 3.32 -4.77
C VAL A 103 9.15 4.17 -5.01
N ASP A 104 9.81 4.57 -3.93
CA ASP A 104 11.00 5.42 -3.99
C ASP A 104 12.08 4.82 -4.89
N GLY A 105 12.51 5.58 -5.90
CA GLY A 105 13.56 5.16 -6.83
C GLY A 105 13.17 4.00 -7.76
N LEU A 106 11.88 3.85 -8.07
CA LEU A 106 11.40 2.90 -9.09
C LEU A 106 12.13 3.14 -10.42
N LYS A 107 12.75 2.09 -10.96
CA LYS A 107 13.38 2.16 -12.28
C LYS A 107 12.33 1.95 -13.36
N TYR A 108 12.54 2.56 -14.53
CA TYR A 108 11.66 2.34 -15.68
C TYR A 108 11.55 0.86 -16.11
N ALA A 109 12.63 0.07 -15.97
CA ALA A 109 12.59 -1.37 -16.23
C ALA A 109 11.64 -2.11 -15.28
N GLU A 110 11.68 -1.79 -13.97
CA GLU A 110 10.75 -2.35 -12.98
C GLU A 110 9.31 -1.95 -13.34
N PHE A 111 9.08 -0.69 -13.70
CA PHE A 111 7.76 -0.21 -14.14
C PHE A 111 7.24 -0.93 -15.39
N ARG A 112 8.09 -1.14 -16.40
CA ARG A 112 7.74 -1.90 -17.60
C ARG A 112 7.27 -3.32 -17.26
N ASP A 113 7.97 -3.99 -16.34
CA ASP A 113 7.59 -5.34 -15.90
C ASP A 113 6.21 -5.35 -15.20
N LEU A 114 5.87 -4.30 -14.43
CA LEU A 114 4.55 -4.15 -13.83
C LEU A 114 3.44 -4.07 -14.90
N ILE A 115 3.66 -3.27 -15.96
CA ILE A 115 2.71 -3.12 -17.06
C ILE A 115 2.50 -4.45 -17.82
N ILE A 116 3.59 -5.18 -18.07
CA ILE A 116 3.53 -6.50 -18.74
C ILE A 116 2.70 -7.47 -17.89
N LYS A 117 3.00 -7.58 -16.59
CA LYS A 117 2.25 -8.45 -15.67
C LYS A 117 0.77 -8.09 -15.60
N ALA A 118 0.43 -6.80 -15.57
CA ALA A 118 -0.95 -6.35 -15.61
C ALA A 118 -1.68 -6.84 -16.88
N GLY A 119 -0.99 -6.81 -18.02
CA GLY A 119 -1.48 -7.36 -19.29
C GLY A 119 -1.71 -8.87 -19.23
N GLU A 120 -0.72 -9.63 -18.77
CA GLU A 120 -0.80 -11.09 -18.62
C GLU A 120 -1.94 -11.54 -17.70
N LYS A 121 -2.23 -10.75 -16.67
CA LYS A 121 -3.31 -11.00 -15.71
C LYS A 121 -4.68 -10.51 -16.18
N GLY A 122 -4.76 -9.77 -17.29
CA GLY A 122 -6.02 -9.27 -17.84
C GLY A 122 -6.72 -8.22 -16.97
N VAL A 123 -6.00 -7.56 -16.05
CA VAL A 123 -6.61 -6.65 -15.07
C VAL A 123 -7.24 -5.42 -15.69
N TRP A 124 -6.76 -5.05 -16.88
CA TRP A 124 -7.30 -3.94 -17.65
C TRP A 124 -8.78 -4.11 -18.00
N ASP A 125 -9.26 -5.35 -18.10
CA ASP A 125 -10.66 -5.63 -18.44
C ASP A 125 -11.55 -5.72 -17.19
N TYR A 126 -11.05 -5.39 -15.99
CA TYR A 126 -11.86 -5.45 -14.78
C TYR A 126 -12.87 -4.31 -14.78
N LYS A 127 -14.14 -4.63 -14.48
CA LYS A 127 -15.24 -3.67 -14.58
C LYS A 127 -15.05 -2.49 -13.62
N GLY A 128 -15.09 -1.27 -14.15
CA GLY A 128 -14.97 -0.03 -13.39
C GLY A 128 -13.54 0.37 -13.06
N PHE A 129 -12.53 -0.31 -13.63
CA PHE A 129 -11.14 0.04 -13.38
C PHE A 129 -10.79 1.37 -14.05
N GLU A 130 -10.52 2.39 -13.24
CA GLU A 130 -10.23 3.76 -13.69
C GLU A 130 -8.74 4.12 -13.57
N LEU A 131 -8.32 5.12 -14.35
CA LEU A 131 -6.91 5.51 -14.50
C LEU A 131 -6.21 5.88 -13.18
N ASN A 132 -6.93 6.50 -12.23
CA ASN A 132 -6.39 6.91 -10.93
C ASN A 132 -6.00 5.72 -10.04
N TYR A 133 -6.62 4.55 -10.21
CA TYR A 133 -6.26 3.33 -9.47
C TYR A 133 -5.05 2.60 -10.05
N VAL A 134 -4.73 2.85 -11.34
CA VAL A 134 -3.69 2.13 -12.08
C VAL A 134 -2.34 2.11 -11.34
N PRO A 135 -1.78 3.23 -10.85
CA PRO A 135 -0.48 3.21 -10.17
C PRO A 135 -0.47 2.31 -8.94
N TYR A 136 -1.56 2.32 -8.17
CA TYR A 136 -1.70 1.58 -6.92
C TYR A 136 -1.86 0.08 -7.15
N VAL A 137 -2.60 -0.31 -8.19
CA VAL A 137 -2.73 -1.71 -8.58
C VAL A 137 -1.40 -2.23 -9.13
N LEU A 138 -0.75 -1.48 -10.03
CA LEU A 138 0.49 -1.91 -10.67
C LEU A 138 1.59 -2.25 -9.67
N VAL A 139 1.84 -1.39 -8.69
CA VAL A 139 2.92 -1.61 -7.70
C VAL A 139 2.70 -2.86 -6.84
N THR A 140 1.47 -3.37 -6.74
CA THR A 140 1.16 -4.58 -5.98
C THR A 140 1.57 -5.87 -6.70
N PHE A 141 1.84 -5.82 -8.00
CA PHE A 141 2.32 -6.98 -8.79
C PHE A 141 3.82 -7.25 -8.61
N HIS A 142 4.53 -6.39 -7.89
CA HIS A 142 5.90 -6.68 -7.50
C HIS A 142 5.95 -7.33 -6.12
N ASP A 143 6.60 -8.49 -6.03
CA ASP A 143 6.70 -9.25 -4.78
C ASP A 143 7.41 -8.49 -3.65
N ILE A 144 8.59 -7.93 -3.89
CA ILE A 144 9.40 -7.15 -2.95
C ILE A 144 10.22 -6.14 -3.74
N PHE A 145 10.19 -4.88 -3.31
CA PHE A 145 11.14 -3.85 -3.70
C PHE A 145 12.34 -3.92 -2.77
N TYR A 146 13.48 -4.38 -3.26
CA TYR A 146 14.70 -4.52 -2.46
C TYR A 146 15.35 -3.17 -2.17
N ALA A 147 15.93 -3.02 -0.98
CA ALA A 147 16.84 -1.92 -0.65
C ALA A 147 17.98 -1.88 -1.67
N LYS A 148 18.33 -0.69 -2.15
CA LYS A 148 19.39 -0.52 -3.16
C LYS A 148 20.59 0.26 -2.61
N GLY A 149 20.70 0.39 -1.29
CA GLY A 149 21.77 1.16 -0.63
C GLY A 149 21.80 2.64 -1.05
N SER A 150 20.73 3.13 -1.68
CA SER A 150 20.58 4.53 -2.06
C SER A 150 19.86 5.27 -0.94
N LYS A 151 20.09 6.58 -0.83
CA LYS A 151 19.34 7.44 0.10
C LYS A 151 17.82 7.41 -0.14
N LEU A 152 17.38 6.96 -1.32
CA LEU A 152 15.98 6.91 -1.69
C LEU A 152 15.30 5.62 -1.24
N ARG A 153 16.03 4.49 -1.13
CA ARG A 153 15.46 3.18 -0.78
C ARG A 153 16.46 2.36 0.04
N ASP A 154 16.43 2.56 1.34
CA ASP A 154 17.29 1.92 2.34
C ASP A 154 16.68 0.65 2.97
N GLU A 155 15.37 0.48 2.85
CA GLU A 155 14.60 -0.65 3.39
C GLU A 155 13.96 -1.48 2.25
N LYS A 156 13.85 -2.80 2.44
CA LYS A 156 13.06 -3.65 1.53
C LYS A 156 11.59 -3.65 1.97
N TYR A 157 10.68 -3.46 1.03
CA TYR A 157 9.25 -3.44 1.34
C TYR A 157 8.42 -3.99 0.18
N TYR A 158 7.14 -4.16 0.43
CA TYR A 158 6.13 -4.48 -0.57
C TYR A 158 4.88 -3.64 -0.31
N ILE A 159 4.04 -3.51 -1.33
CA ILE A 159 2.78 -2.78 -1.24
C ILE A 159 1.62 -3.76 -1.09
N VAL A 160 0.72 -3.48 -0.15
CA VAL A 160 -0.51 -4.26 0.05
C VAL A 160 -1.73 -3.36 -0.13
N LEU A 161 -2.79 -3.88 -0.76
CA LEU A 161 -4.11 -3.26 -0.80
C LEU A 161 -4.91 -3.56 0.47
N GLU A 162 -6.11 -2.97 0.55
CA GLU A 162 -7.03 -3.13 1.67
C GLU A 162 -7.37 -4.62 1.91
N PRO A 163 -7.11 -5.19 3.10
CA PRO A 163 -7.32 -6.62 3.40
C PRO A 163 -8.74 -7.13 3.20
N SER A 164 -9.75 -6.28 3.37
CA SER A 164 -11.16 -6.70 3.32
C SER A 164 -11.69 -6.97 1.92
N ILE A 165 -10.93 -6.64 0.87
CA ILE A 165 -11.34 -6.90 -0.53
C ILE A 165 -11.36 -8.40 -0.82
N ARG A 166 -12.41 -8.85 -1.53
CA ARG A 166 -12.53 -10.24 -2.00
C ARG A 166 -12.24 -10.34 -3.49
N CYS A 167 -12.65 -9.31 -4.22
CA CYS A 167 -12.34 -9.11 -5.62
C CYS A 167 -11.52 -7.82 -5.74
N LEU A 168 -10.60 -7.75 -6.70
CA LEU A 168 -9.74 -6.56 -6.85
C LEU A 168 -10.57 -5.29 -7.10
N ASP A 169 -11.69 -5.46 -7.79
CA ASP A 169 -12.62 -4.39 -8.15
C ASP A 169 -13.48 -3.89 -6.99
N ASP A 170 -13.49 -4.55 -5.83
CA ASP A 170 -14.05 -4.00 -4.59
C ASP A 170 -13.36 -2.67 -4.24
N LEU A 171 -12.09 -2.49 -4.62
CA LEU A 171 -11.31 -1.28 -4.34
C LEU A 171 -11.95 -0.02 -4.90
N TRP A 172 -12.45 -0.07 -6.14
CA TRP A 172 -13.05 1.09 -6.82
C TRP A 172 -14.58 1.01 -6.91
N ASN A 173 -15.18 -0.18 -6.84
CA ASN A 173 -16.64 -0.33 -6.86
C ASN A 173 -17.29 -0.18 -5.48
N LYS A 174 -16.52 -0.25 -4.38
CA LYS A 174 -17.02 -0.10 -3.00
C LYS A 174 -16.21 0.89 -2.16
N PRO A 175 -15.96 2.13 -2.65
CA PRO A 175 -15.03 3.06 -2.01
C PRO A 175 -15.49 3.57 -0.64
N GLN A 176 -16.78 3.43 -0.31
CA GLN A 176 -17.35 3.82 0.98
C GLN A 176 -17.16 2.77 2.07
N THR A 177 -16.92 1.51 1.71
CA THR A 177 -16.74 0.39 2.66
C THR A 177 -15.32 -0.15 2.66
N ILE A 178 -14.56 0.08 1.59
CA ILE A 178 -13.18 -0.33 1.42
C ILE A 178 -12.28 0.89 1.60
N LYS A 179 -11.30 0.80 2.53
CA LYS A 179 -10.34 1.89 2.76
C LYS A 179 -9.61 2.23 1.46
N GLN A 180 -9.64 3.50 1.11
CA GLN A 180 -8.98 4.03 -0.08
C GLN A 180 -7.50 4.32 0.19
N ALA A 181 -6.74 3.28 0.51
CA ALA A 181 -5.32 3.36 0.78
C ALA A 181 -4.60 2.09 0.35
N VAL A 182 -3.28 2.20 0.18
CA VAL A 182 -2.37 1.08 0.09
C VAL A 182 -1.33 1.20 1.21
N TRP A 183 -0.79 0.07 1.68
CA TRP A 183 0.17 0.08 2.78
C TRP A 183 1.54 -0.38 2.29
N LYS A 184 2.56 0.39 2.66
CA LYS A 184 3.96 0.03 2.50
C LYS A 184 4.37 -0.81 3.70
N VAL A 185 4.78 -2.06 3.46
CA VAL A 185 5.09 -3.02 4.54
C VAL A 185 6.50 -3.56 4.37
N SER A 186 7.34 -3.40 5.38
CA SER A 186 8.63 -4.09 5.48
C SER A 186 8.44 -5.47 6.12
N PRO A 187 9.12 -6.51 5.61
CA PRO A 187 9.19 -7.80 6.28
C PRO A 187 9.77 -7.73 7.71
N GLU A 188 10.58 -6.72 8.00
CA GLU A 188 11.30 -6.54 9.27
C GLU A 188 10.57 -5.56 10.19
N LYS A 189 10.11 -4.43 9.65
CA LYS A 189 9.47 -3.34 10.42
C LYS A 189 7.93 -3.42 10.43
N GLY A 190 7.32 -4.31 9.65
CA GLY A 190 5.87 -4.32 9.48
C GLY A 190 5.39 -3.10 8.69
N VAL A 191 4.22 -2.57 9.03
CA VAL A 191 3.65 -1.40 8.34
C VAL A 191 4.54 -0.17 8.53
N ILE A 192 5.02 0.39 7.43
CA ILE A 192 5.85 1.61 7.38
C ILE A 192 4.95 2.83 7.21
N GLU A 193 4.04 2.77 6.25
CA GLU A 193 3.27 3.93 5.80
C GLU A 193 1.94 3.48 5.18
N ALA A 194 0.90 4.27 5.39
CA ALA A 194 -0.36 4.19 4.65
C ALA A 194 -0.40 5.31 3.62
N LEU A 195 -0.56 4.94 2.34
CA LEU A 195 -0.58 5.85 1.20
C LEU A 195 -2.03 5.95 0.69
N PRO A 196 -2.70 7.09 0.83
CA PRO A 196 -4.07 7.24 0.35
C PRO A 196 -4.12 7.14 -1.19
N ILE A 197 -5.16 6.47 -1.69
CA ILE A 197 -5.49 6.46 -3.11
C ILE A 197 -6.07 7.81 -3.46
N LYS A 198 -5.45 8.49 -4.43
CA LYS A 198 -5.92 9.80 -4.87
C LYS A 198 -7.13 9.64 -5.80
N PRO A 199 -8.13 10.54 -5.71
CA PRO A 199 -9.30 10.50 -6.60
C PRO A 199 -8.92 10.79 -8.05
N GLU A 200 -7.81 11.50 -8.27
CA GLU A 200 -7.29 11.84 -9.58
C GLU A 200 -5.85 11.36 -9.72
N LEU A 201 -5.43 11.10 -10.96
CA LEU A 201 -4.04 10.82 -11.28
C LEU A 201 -3.22 12.11 -11.13
N ASP A 202 -2.75 12.37 -9.92
CA ASP A 202 -1.97 13.56 -9.57
C ASP A 202 -0.47 13.23 -9.65
N PRO A 203 0.22 13.67 -10.72
CA PRO A 203 1.61 13.31 -11.00
C PRO A 203 2.61 13.96 -10.06
N VAL A 204 2.19 14.96 -9.29
CA VAL A 204 3.12 15.80 -8.55
C VAL A 204 3.51 15.09 -7.25
N PRO A 205 4.80 14.71 -7.08
CA PRO A 205 5.26 14.08 -5.86
C PRO A 205 5.06 15.00 -4.65
N GLY A 206 4.81 14.43 -3.47
CA GLY A 206 4.59 15.19 -2.24
C GLY A 206 5.73 16.16 -1.94
N TRP A 207 6.98 15.71 -2.08
CA TRP A 207 8.17 16.55 -1.89
C TRP A 207 8.20 17.77 -2.81
N PHE A 208 7.71 17.66 -4.05
CA PHE A 208 7.69 18.78 -4.98
C PHE A 208 6.61 19.79 -4.56
N LYS A 209 5.44 19.33 -4.12
CA LYS A 209 4.40 20.23 -3.56
C LYS A 209 4.93 20.98 -2.34
N ASP A 210 5.62 20.29 -1.44
CA ASP A 210 6.18 20.87 -0.23
C ASP A 210 7.34 21.84 -0.53
N ALA A 211 8.16 21.54 -1.54
CA ALA A 211 9.19 22.43 -2.03
C ALA A 211 8.59 23.67 -2.71
N SER A 212 7.59 23.50 -3.58
CA SER A 212 6.90 24.59 -4.28
C SER A 212 6.23 25.55 -3.30
N ARG A 213 5.61 25.07 -2.22
CA ARG A 213 5.02 25.91 -1.16
C ARG A 213 6.04 26.78 -0.42
N LYS A 214 7.32 26.43 -0.46
CA LYS A 214 8.42 27.14 0.22
C LYS A 214 9.18 28.08 -0.73
N LEU A 215 8.82 28.11 -2.01
CA LEU A 215 9.44 29.04 -2.96
C LEU A 215 8.93 30.46 -2.69
N PRO A 216 9.84 31.45 -2.55
CA PRO A 216 9.46 32.85 -2.39
C PRO A 216 9.15 33.45 -3.78
N ILE A 217 7.97 33.15 -4.29
CA ILE A 217 7.39 33.73 -5.52
C ILE A 217 5.95 34.14 -5.26
#